data_AF-A0A656D9T4-F1
#
_entry.id   AF-A0A656D9T4-F1
#
_cell.length_a   1.000
_cell.length_b   1.000
_cell.length_c   1.000
_cell.angle_alpha   90.00
_cell.angle_beta   90.00
_cell.angle_gamma   90.00
#
_symmetry.space_group_name_H-M   'P 1'
#
loop_
_entity.id
_entity.type
_entity.pdbx_description
1 polymer ?
#
loop_
_entity_poly.entity_id
_entity_poly.type
_entity_poly.pdbx_seq_one_letter_code
_entity_poly.pdbx_strand_id
1 'polypeptide(L)'
;MSMKNVILIMILFVFPTSIFAGEKPTWITTKKHPRYPERLYILGVGAAKKTKNKIEDIQKANNEAFADIVKQIRVTVESKTVVEQLEIISLNVHQLSFKSQVNLKLGD
;
A
#
# COMPACT_ATOMS: atom_id res chain seq x y z
N MET A 1 40.65 -4.96 -41.59
CA MET A 1 39.97 -5.70 -40.50
C MET A 1 39.62 -7.07 -41.05
N SER A 2 40.06 -8.18 -40.44
CA SER A 2 39.77 -9.52 -40.97
C SER A 2 38.27 -9.79 -40.93
N MET A 3 37.71 -10.46 -41.96
CA MET A 3 36.28 -10.79 -42.08
C MET A 3 35.73 -11.50 -40.83
N LYS A 4 36.61 -12.27 -40.15
CA LYS A 4 36.33 -12.92 -38.88
C LYS A 4 36.05 -11.94 -37.73
N ASN A 5 36.74 -10.79 -37.70
CA ASN A 5 36.54 -9.75 -36.69
C ASN A 5 35.22 -8.99 -36.93
N VAL A 6 34.81 -8.82 -38.19
CA VAL A 6 33.53 -8.18 -38.53
C VAL A 6 32.36 -9.06 -38.11
N ILE A 7 32.44 -10.37 -38.36
CA ILE A 7 31.42 -11.34 -37.94
C ILE A 7 31.32 -11.41 -36.40
N LEU A 8 32.45 -11.39 -35.69
CA LEU A 8 32.48 -11.40 -34.23
C LEU A 8 31.81 -10.16 -33.62
N ILE A 9 32.08 -8.98 -34.19
CA ILE A 9 31.47 -7.71 -33.76
C ILE A 9 29.97 -7.69 -34.06
N MET A 10 29.55 -8.26 -35.18
CA MET A 10 28.14 -8.35 -35.57
C MET A 10 27.35 -9.27 -34.62
N ILE A 11 27.91 -10.42 -34.22
CA ILE A 11 27.26 -11.34 -33.26
C ILE A 11 27.13 -10.70 -31.87
N LEU A 12 28.13 -9.93 -31.44
CA LEU A 12 28.12 -9.24 -30.15
C LEU A 12 27.04 -8.13 -30.07
N PHE A 13 26.70 -7.50 -31.20
CA PHE A 13 25.72 -6.42 -31.27
C PHE A 13 24.26 -6.90 -31.40
N VAL A 14 24.03 -8.15 -31.83
CA VAL A 14 22.68 -8.71 -31.98
C VAL A 14 22.09 -9.20 -30.63
N PHE A 15 22.92 -9.32 -29.59
CA PHE A 15 22.56 -9.96 -28.31
C PHE A 15 22.28 -9.07 -27.07
N PRO A 16 21.94 -7.77 -27.11
CA PRO A 16 21.62 -7.06 -25.87
C PRO A 16 20.20 -6.49 -25.82
N THR A 17 19.13 -7.31 -25.81
CA THR A 17 17.80 -6.75 -25.46
C THR A 17 16.85 -7.65 -24.66
N SER A 18 17.12 -8.94 -24.45
CA SER A 18 16.16 -9.81 -23.75
C SER A 18 16.54 -10.12 -22.30
N ILE A 19 17.17 -9.18 -21.57
CA ILE A 19 17.18 -9.24 -20.10
C ILE A 19 15.90 -8.57 -19.61
N PHE A 20 14.76 -9.18 -19.90
CA PHE A 20 13.51 -8.86 -19.20
C PHE A 20 13.68 -9.37 -17.77
N ALA A 21 14.05 -8.47 -16.87
CA ALA A 21 13.90 -8.70 -15.43
C ALA A 21 12.43 -9.05 -15.19
N GLY A 22 12.15 -10.32 -14.86
CA GLY A 22 10.79 -10.87 -14.80
C GLY A 22 9.81 -9.93 -14.12
N GLU A 23 8.68 -9.69 -14.79
CA GLU A 23 7.66 -8.76 -14.31
C GLU A 23 7.27 -9.12 -12.87
N LYS A 24 7.40 -8.14 -11.98
CA LYS A 24 6.94 -8.30 -10.61
C LYS A 24 5.44 -8.57 -10.65
N PRO A 25 4.95 -9.57 -9.89
CA PRO A 25 3.52 -9.81 -9.80
C PRO A 25 2.76 -8.54 -9.44
N THR A 26 1.67 -8.28 -10.13
CA THR A 26 0.86 -7.05 -9.95
C THR A 26 0.36 -6.87 -8.51
N TRP A 27 0.19 -7.96 -7.75
CA TRP A 27 -0.20 -7.92 -6.35
C TRP A 27 0.85 -7.30 -5.42
N ILE A 28 2.13 -7.28 -5.81
CA ILE A 28 3.20 -6.63 -5.04
C ILE A 28 3.00 -5.11 -5.06
N THR A 29 2.68 -4.56 -6.24
CA THR A 29 2.49 -3.12 -6.42
C THR A 29 1.12 -2.66 -5.94
N THR A 30 0.08 -3.43 -6.24
CA THR A 30 -1.30 -3.08 -5.88
C THR A 30 -1.66 -3.42 -4.44
N LYS A 31 -0.83 -4.23 -3.76
CA LYS A 31 -1.10 -4.81 -2.43
C LYS A 31 -2.38 -5.64 -2.36
N LYS A 32 -2.92 -6.05 -3.52
CA LYS A 32 -4.14 -6.85 -3.64
C LYS A 32 -3.77 -8.24 -4.10
N HIS A 33 -3.88 -9.22 -3.21
CA HIS A 33 -3.61 -10.59 -3.60
C HIS A 33 -4.90 -11.28 -4.06
N PRO A 34 -4.94 -11.95 -5.23
CA PRO A 34 -6.17 -12.55 -5.77
C PRO A 34 -6.78 -13.62 -4.86
N ARG A 35 -5.96 -14.30 -4.05
CA ARG A 35 -6.39 -15.28 -3.04
C ARG A 35 -6.85 -14.67 -1.72
N TYR A 36 -6.42 -13.45 -1.38
CA TYR A 36 -6.66 -12.84 -0.07
C TYR A 36 -7.44 -11.53 -0.26
N PRO A 37 -8.79 -11.59 -0.23
CA PRO A 37 -9.61 -10.41 -0.41
C PRO A 37 -9.42 -9.40 0.72
N GLU A 38 -9.26 -8.12 0.37
CA GLU A 38 -8.95 -7.01 1.30
C GLU A 38 -9.97 -6.85 2.43
N ARG A 39 -11.23 -7.23 2.18
CA ARG A 39 -12.30 -7.13 3.18
C ARG A 39 -12.14 -8.10 4.36
N LEU A 40 -11.37 -9.18 4.18
CA LEU A 40 -11.20 -10.25 5.18
C LEU A 40 -9.76 -10.33 5.72
N TYR A 41 -8.79 -9.82 4.96
CA TYR A 41 -7.37 -9.99 5.27
C TYR A 41 -6.62 -8.67 5.13
N ILE A 42 -5.72 -8.42 6.08
CA ILE A 42 -4.72 -7.36 5.97
C ILE A 42 -3.46 -8.00 5.39
N LEU A 43 -2.99 -7.46 4.25
CA LEU A 43 -1.81 -7.98 3.56
C LEU A 43 -0.63 -7.02 3.72
N GLY A 44 0.49 -7.53 4.21
CA GLY A 44 1.78 -6.84 4.21
C GLY A 44 2.63 -7.29 3.04
N VAL A 45 3.15 -6.34 2.27
CA VAL A 45 4.11 -6.61 1.19
C VAL A 45 5.43 -5.94 1.53
N GLY A 46 6.50 -6.71 1.60
CA GLY A 46 7.86 -6.21 1.82
C GLY A 46 8.82 -6.71 0.77
N ALA A 47 9.81 -5.88 0.43
CA ALA A 47 10.72 -6.12 -0.66
C ALA A 47 12.16 -5.79 -0.25
N ALA A 48 13.00 -6.81 -0.14
CA ALA A 48 14.43 -6.63 0.08
C ALA A 48 15.21 -6.69 -1.24
N LYS A 49 16.24 -5.85 -1.34
CA LYS A 49 17.26 -5.99 -2.39
C LYS A 49 18.07 -7.25 -2.09
N LYS A 50 18.15 -8.15 -3.07
CA LYS A 50 18.94 -9.38 -2.95
C LYS A 50 20.41 -9.05 -2.70
N THR A 51 20.94 -9.51 -1.57
CA THR A 51 22.35 -9.48 -1.21
C THR A 51 22.92 -10.90 -1.25
N LYS A 52 24.13 -11.10 -0.72
CA LYS A 52 24.73 -12.43 -0.54
C LYS A 52 24.22 -13.13 0.72
N ASN A 53 23.51 -12.43 1.61
CA ASN A 53 22.95 -13.01 2.82
C ASN A 53 21.43 -13.16 2.71
N LYS A 54 21.01 -14.38 2.34
CA LYS A 54 19.59 -14.72 2.19
C LYS A 54 18.78 -14.50 3.47
N ILE A 55 19.37 -14.72 4.64
CA ILE A 55 18.66 -14.63 5.92
C ILE A 55 18.33 -13.16 6.20
N GLU A 56 19.32 -12.27 6.07
CA GLU A 56 19.13 -10.84 6.25
C GLU A 56 18.14 -10.25 5.23
N ASP A 57 18.20 -10.69 3.97
CA ASP A 57 17.27 -10.24 2.93
C ASP A 57 15.82 -10.60 3.29
N ILE A 58 15.58 -11.85 3.72
CA ILE A 58 14.26 -12.30 4.13
C ILE A 58 13.78 -11.54 5.37
N GLN A 59 14.66 -11.36 6.36
CA GLN A 59 14.32 -10.64 7.58
C GLN A 59 13.95 -9.18 7.27
N LYS A 60 14.69 -8.52 6.38
CA LYS A 60 14.39 -7.15 5.96
C LYS A 60 13.04 -7.06 5.24
N ALA A 61 12.77 -7.99 4.31
CA ALA A 61 11.48 -8.05 3.62
C ALA A 61 10.32 -8.30 4.61
N ASN A 62 10.50 -9.19 5.59
CA ASN A 62 9.49 -9.45 6.62
C ASN A 62 9.22 -8.22 7.49
N ASN A 63 10.27 -7.50 7.90
CA ASN A 63 10.13 -6.28 8.70
C ASN A 63 9.37 -5.19 7.94
N GLU A 64 9.65 -5.02 6.65
CA GLU A 64 8.94 -4.08 5.80
C GLU A 64 7.46 -4.48 5.62
N ALA A 65 7.19 -5.76 5.39
CA ALA A 65 5.82 -6.28 5.30
C ALA A 65 5.04 -6.04 6.60
N PHE A 66 5.68 -6.24 7.75
CA PHE A 66 5.07 -5.98 9.05
C PHE A 66 4.78 -4.49 9.27
N ALA A 67 5.72 -3.62 8.94
CA ALA A 67 5.52 -2.17 9.02
C ALA A 67 4.34 -1.71 8.15
N ASP A 68 4.16 -2.33 6.98
CA ASP A 68 3.04 -2.03 6.10
C ASP A 68 1.69 -2.43 6.71
N ILE A 69 1.61 -3.60 7.36
CA ILE A 69 0.42 -4.04 8.10
C ILE A 69 0.09 -3.03 9.21
N VAL A 70 1.08 -2.63 10.01
CA VAL A 70 0.89 -1.68 11.10
C VAL A 70 0.39 -0.33 10.58
N LYS A 71 0.93 0.15 9.45
CA LYS A 71 0.48 1.39 8.81
C LYS A 71 -1.00 1.29 8.38
N GLN A 72 -1.40 0.18 7.76
CA GLN A 72 -2.78 -0.03 7.34
C GLN A 72 -3.74 -0.07 8.53
N ILE A 73 -3.36 -0.74 9.61
CA ILE A 73 -4.14 -0.78 10.86
C ILE A 73 -4.28 0.63 11.43
N ARG A 74 -3.18 1.39 11.53
CA ARG A 74 -3.21 2.76 12.05
C ARG A 74 -4.18 3.65 11.27
N VAL A 75 -4.06 3.68 9.94
CA VAL A 75 -4.96 4.48 9.07
C VAL A 75 -6.42 4.04 9.23
N THR A 76 -6.66 2.74 9.38
CA THR A 76 -8.01 2.21 9.60
C THR A 76 -8.59 2.64 10.95
N VAL A 77 -7.78 2.62 12.01
CA VAL A 77 -8.22 3.07 13.34
C VAL A 77 -8.45 4.57 13.34
N GLU A 78 -7.50 5.36 12.83
CA GLU A 78 -7.63 6.82 12.74
C GLU A 78 -8.86 7.26 11.93
N SER A 79 -9.13 6.60 10.80
CA SER A 79 -10.33 6.93 10.01
C SER A 79 -11.63 6.62 10.76
N LYS A 80 -11.68 5.51 11.51
CA LYS A 80 -12.85 5.18 12.33
C LYS A 80 -13.05 6.15 13.49
N THR A 81 -11.98 6.53 14.19
CA THR A 81 -12.09 7.47 15.32
C THR A 81 -12.48 8.88 14.89
N VAL A 82 -12.06 9.32 13.70
CA VAL A 82 -12.49 10.60 13.12
C VAL A 82 -13.98 10.58 12.79
N VAL A 83 -14.48 9.50 12.18
CA VAL A 83 -15.91 9.35 11.86
C VAL A 83 -16.76 9.36 13.12
N GLU A 84 -16.35 8.62 14.16
CA GLU A 84 -17.04 8.59 15.44
C GLU A 84 -17.11 9.98 16.10
N GLN A 85 -16.00 10.73 16.08
CA GLN A 85 -15.98 12.11 16.61
C GLN A 85 -16.90 13.05 15.82
N LEU A 86 -16.95 12.93 14.49
CA LEU A 86 -17.84 13.73 13.65
C LEU A 86 -19.33 13.43 13.94
N GLU A 87 -19.67 12.16 14.18
CA GLU A 87 -21.04 11.76 14.56
C GLU A 87 -21.45 12.35 15.90
N ILE A 88 -20.58 12.28 16.92
CA ILE A 88 -20.83 12.86 18.25
C ILE A 88 -21.02 14.38 18.15
N ILE A 89 -20.17 15.07 17.37
CA ILE A 89 -20.29 16.51 17.16
C ILE A 89 -21.61 16.84 16.47
N SER A 90 -21.99 16.10 15.43
CA SER A 90 -23.26 16.29 14.71
C SER A 90 -24.48 16.13 15.63
N LEU A 91 -24.50 15.09 16.45
CA LEU A 91 -25.56 14.82 17.43
C LEU A 91 -25.69 15.96 18.46
N ASN A 92 -24.56 16.45 18.98
CA ASN A 92 -24.54 17.56 19.94
C ASN A 92 -25.07 18.87 19.32
N VAL A 93 -24.65 19.18 18.09
CA VAL A 93 -25.13 20.36 17.35
C VAL A 93 -26.65 20.28 17.11
N HIS A 94 -27.16 19.10 16.74
CA HIS A 94 -28.59 18.89 16.54
C HIS A 94 -29.39 19.08 17.84
N GLN A 95 -28.91 18.54 18.96
CA GLN A 95 -29.57 18.68 20.26
C GLN A 95 -29.59 20.15 20.74
N LEU A 96 -28.50 20.89 20.56
CA LEU A 96 -28.42 22.31 20.88
C LEU A 96 -29.35 23.15 20.01
N SER A 97 -29.42 22.84 18.71
CA SER A 97 -30.36 23.48 17.78
C SER A 97 -31.82 23.26 18.20
N PHE A 98 -32.17 22.02 18.54
CA PHE A 98 -33.51 21.68 19.01
C PHE A 98 -33.88 22.41 20.31
N LYS A 99 -32.96 22.43 21.29
CA LYS A 99 -33.18 23.14 22.56
C LYS A 99 -33.35 24.66 22.37
N SER A 100 -32.59 25.25 21.45
CA SER A 100 -32.72 26.66 21.07
C SER A 100 -34.08 26.97 20.45
N GLN A 101 -34.52 26.13 19.50
CA GLN A 101 -35.84 26.29 18.85
C GLN A 101 -37.01 26.14 19.83
N VAL A 102 -36.89 25.25 20.82
CA VAL A 102 -37.93 25.06 21.85
C VAL A 102 -37.99 26.26 22.80
N ASN A 103 -36.85 26.79 23.23
CA ASN A 103 -36.81 27.99 24.08
C ASN A 103 -37.37 29.24 23.38
N LEU A 104 -37.14 29.38 22.07
CA LEU A 104 -37.72 30.47 21.28
C LEU A 104 -39.24 30.37 21.12
N LYS A 105 -39.83 29.18 21.24
CA LYS A 105 -41.29 28.96 21.12
C LYS A 105 -42.05 29.02 22.44
N LEU A 106 -41.34 29.00 23.58
CA LEU A 106 -41.91 29.04 24.93
C LEU A 106 -41.71 30.40 25.62
N GLY A 107 -40.99 31.32 24.97
CA GLY A 107 -40.72 32.67 25.46
C GLY A 107 -41.66 33.76 24.93
N ASP A 108 -42.62 33.39 24.08
CA ASP A 108 -43.74 34.21 23.60
C ASP A 108 -45.05 33.75 24.29
#